data_AF-A0A1Q3H6T3-F1
#
_entry.id   AF-A0A1Q3H6T3-F1
#
_cell.length_a   1.000
_cell.length_b   1.000
_cell.length_c   1.000
_cell.angle_alpha   90.00
_cell.angle_beta   90.00
_cell.angle_gamma   90.00
#
_symmetry.space_group_name_H-M   'P 1'
#
loop_
_entity.id
_entity.type
_entity.pdbx_description
1 polymer ?
#
loop_
_entity_poly.entity_id
_entity_poly.type
_entity_poly.pdbx_seq_one_letter_code
_entity_poly.pdbx_strand_id
1 'polypeptide(L)'
;MVLAQWTFLLMVVAVASGGCSHTQNPERRVYVISEDASGVGSNLESGTGGAGAEAYCSEMEKQCFKKCWRRKPRISSIPKGSGMHHEYCTTTCLEERMRCVKEQEELERQESQKKKLDFPTINAALGWLREHKTEVAIGTVVIVGGMAAAPYVIAVVGGALVLAPL
;
A
#
# COMPACT_ATOMS: atom_id res chain seq x y z
N MET A 1 23.03 -69.62 24.06
CA MET A 1 22.76 -68.31 23.44
C MET A 1 22.94 -68.47 21.94
N VAL A 2 21.89 -68.10 21.22
CA VAL A 2 21.51 -68.61 19.89
C VAL A 2 22.18 -67.81 18.76
N LEU A 3 22.46 -68.51 17.65
CA LEU A 3 22.96 -68.04 16.38
C LEU A 3 22.30 -66.72 15.91
N ALA A 4 23.12 -65.73 15.58
CA ALA A 4 22.67 -64.48 14.96
C ALA A 4 22.44 -64.71 13.45
N GLN A 5 21.22 -65.13 13.15
CA GLN A 5 20.66 -65.23 11.81
C GLN A 5 20.09 -63.88 11.40
N TRP A 6 20.68 -63.21 10.42
CA TRP A 6 20.15 -61.98 9.85
C TRP A 6 20.14 -62.05 8.32
N THR A 7 19.01 -62.48 7.79
CA THR A 7 18.57 -62.21 6.42
C THR A 7 17.22 -61.50 6.50
N PHE A 8 17.17 -60.19 6.31
CA PHE A 8 15.95 -59.44 5.95
C PHE A 8 16.42 -58.21 5.17
N LEU A 9 16.32 -58.21 3.83
CA LEU A 9 15.16 -57.93 2.99
C LEU A 9 15.20 -56.49 2.46
N LEU A 10 15.19 -56.40 1.12
CA LEU A 10 15.13 -55.22 0.27
C LEU A 10 14.04 -54.23 0.74
N MET A 11 14.43 -52.99 1.01
CA MET A 11 13.54 -51.83 1.00
C MET A 11 13.86 -51.00 -0.25
N VAL A 12 13.14 -51.29 -1.33
CA VAL A 12 13.02 -50.41 -2.49
C VAL A 12 12.23 -49.19 -2.03
N VAL A 13 12.88 -48.03 -1.93
CA VAL A 13 12.17 -46.76 -1.76
C VAL A 13 11.49 -46.43 -3.08
N ALA A 14 10.22 -46.83 -3.21
CA ALA A 14 9.34 -46.26 -4.21
C ALA A 14 9.14 -44.78 -3.88
N VAL A 15 9.70 -43.90 -4.71
CA VAL A 15 9.44 -42.46 -4.69
C VAL A 15 7.95 -42.28 -4.99
N ALA A 16 7.16 -42.20 -3.93
CA ALA A 16 5.75 -41.90 -4.00
C ALA A 16 5.59 -40.43 -4.39
N SER A 17 5.02 -40.23 -5.58
CA SER A 17 4.12 -39.14 -5.91
C SER A 17 4.61 -37.73 -5.57
N GLY A 18 5.28 -37.11 -6.54
CA GLY A 18 5.15 -35.67 -6.74
C GLY A 18 3.69 -35.34 -7.06
N GLY A 19 2.86 -35.25 -6.01
CA GLY A 19 1.56 -34.61 -6.11
C GLY A 19 1.79 -33.16 -6.50
N CYS A 20 1.11 -32.70 -7.55
CA CYS A 20 1.08 -31.30 -7.91
C CYS A 20 0.63 -30.50 -6.68
N SER A 21 1.55 -29.82 -6.01
CA SER A 21 1.21 -28.67 -5.18
C SER A 21 0.56 -27.65 -6.12
N HIS A 22 -0.76 -27.71 -6.24
CA HIS A 22 -1.53 -26.58 -6.71
C HIS A 22 -1.27 -25.47 -5.69
N THR A 23 -0.28 -24.62 -5.97
CA THR A 23 -0.28 -23.24 -5.49
C THR A 23 -1.64 -22.69 -5.89
N GLN A 24 -2.56 -22.61 -4.94
CA GLN A 24 -3.81 -21.88 -5.14
C GLN A 24 -3.39 -20.46 -5.46
N ASN A 25 -3.54 -20.10 -6.73
CA ASN A 25 -3.40 -18.73 -7.19
C ASN A 25 -4.38 -17.90 -6.34
N PRO A 26 -3.92 -16.96 -5.50
CA PRO A 26 -4.82 -16.15 -4.70
C PRO A 26 -5.68 -15.37 -5.69
N GLU A 27 -6.95 -15.76 -5.79
CA GLU A 27 -7.87 -15.18 -6.75
C GLU A 27 -8.02 -13.68 -6.43
N ARG A 28 -7.37 -12.82 -7.22
CA ARG A 28 -7.54 -11.36 -7.19
C ARG A 28 -8.91 -10.98 -7.75
N ARG A 29 -9.97 -11.38 -7.06
CA ARG A 29 -11.36 -11.08 -7.44
C ARG A 29 -11.85 -9.86 -6.67
N VAL A 30 -12.57 -8.99 -7.36
CA VAL A 30 -13.31 -7.88 -6.73
C VAL A 30 -14.66 -8.42 -6.28
N TYR A 31 -15.05 -8.16 -5.04
CA TYR A 31 -16.34 -8.58 -4.49
C TYR A 31 -17.23 -7.38 -4.21
N VAL A 32 -18.47 -7.39 -4.70
CA VAL A 32 -19.43 -6.32 -4.39
C VAL A 32 -20.01 -6.54 -3.00
N ILE A 33 -19.83 -5.54 -2.13
CA ILE A 33 -20.40 -5.48 -0.78
C ILE A 33 -21.80 -4.86 -0.83
N SER A 34 -21.96 -3.76 -1.57
CA SER A 34 -23.19 -2.98 -1.72
C SER A 34 -23.24 -2.31 -3.08
N GLU A 35 -24.41 -2.19 -3.70
CA GLU A 35 -24.58 -1.42 -4.95
C GLU A 35 -24.65 0.10 -4.71
N ASP A 36 -24.83 0.51 -3.46
CA ASP A 36 -24.82 1.90 -3.01
C ASP A 36 -23.78 2.10 -1.90
N ALA A 37 -22.92 3.10 -2.08
CA ALA A 37 -21.85 3.51 -1.16
C ALA A 37 -22.22 4.75 -0.31
N SER A 38 -23.46 5.24 -0.40
CA SER A 38 -23.94 6.37 0.39
C SER A 38 -23.80 6.08 1.90
N GLY A 39 -23.13 6.99 2.62
CA GLY A 39 -22.91 6.88 4.08
C GLY A 39 -21.55 6.31 4.50
N VAL A 40 -20.63 6.02 3.57
CA VAL A 40 -19.26 5.57 3.87
C VAL A 40 -18.30 6.76 3.93
N GLY A 41 -17.40 6.78 4.94
CA GLY A 41 -16.38 7.83 5.08
C GLY A 41 -15.31 7.75 3.99
N SER A 42 -15.13 8.84 3.24
CA SER A 42 -14.20 8.94 2.11
C SER A 42 -12.84 9.47 2.52
N ASN A 43 -11.81 8.61 2.46
CA ASN A 43 -10.41 9.03 2.44
C ASN A 43 -9.68 8.12 1.44
N LEU A 44 -9.35 8.63 0.26
CA LEU A 44 -8.42 7.93 -0.62
C LEU A 44 -7.73 8.91 -1.56
N GLU A 45 -6.41 9.02 -1.43
CA GLU A 45 -5.48 8.99 -2.57
C GLU A 45 -4.13 8.40 -2.14
N SER A 46 -3.47 7.77 -3.12
CA SER A 46 -2.41 6.76 -2.99
C SER A 46 -1.14 7.22 -2.27
N GLY A 47 -0.62 6.36 -1.38
CA GLY A 47 0.71 6.47 -0.80
C GLY A 47 1.80 6.01 -1.77
N THR A 48 2.84 6.83 -1.92
CA THR A 48 4.05 6.54 -2.70
C THR A 48 5.02 5.67 -1.92
N GLY A 49 5.34 4.48 -2.43
CA GLY A 49 6.26 3.55 -1.78
C GLY A 49 7.74 3.91 -1.87
N GLY A 50 8.47 3.64 -0.79
CA GLY A 50 9.81 3.02 -0.85
C GLY A 50 11.04 3.90 -0.58
N ALA A 51 10.96 5.22 -0.72
CA ALA A 51 12.03 6.13 -0.28
C ALA A 51 11.38 7.10 0.70
N GLY A 52 11.74 7.02 1.99
CA GLY A 52 11.08 7.81 3.04
C GLY A 52 10.88 9.27 2.65
N ALA A 53 9.74 9.85 3.05
CA ALA A 53 9.25 11.17 2.66
C ALA A 53 10.37 12.23 2.56
N GLU A 54 11.26 12.26 3.54
CA GLU A 54 12.41 13.16 3.59
C GLU A 54 13.37 13.04 2.40
N ALA A 55 13.73 11.82 1.99
CA ALA A 55 14.66 11.60 0.88
C ALA A 55 14.06 12.05 -0.45
N TYR A 56 12.78 11.74 -0.66
CA TYR A 56 12.02 12.17 -1.83
C TYR A 56 11.88 13.70 -1.89
N CYS A 57 11.39 14.32 -0.81
CA CYS A 57 11.17 15.76 -0.74
C CYS A 57 12.50 16.54 -0.79
N SER A 58 13.59 16.00 -0.24
CA SER A 58 14.93 16.59 -0.36
C SER A 58 15.48 16.56 -1.78
N GLU A 59 15.25 15.48 -2.53
CA GLU A 59 15.67 15.44 -3.94
C GLU A 59 14.82 16.40 -4.78
N MET A 60 13.52 16.50 -4.50
CA MET A 60 12.63 17.48 -5.10
C MET A 60 13.10 18.93 -4.84
N GLU A 61 13.51 19.25 -3.61
CA GLU A 61 14.07 20.57 -3.23
C GLU A 61 15.27 20.95 -4.12
N LYS A 62 16.23 20.04 -4.29
CA LYS A 62 17.41 20.27 -5.15
C LYS A 62 17.00 20.55 -6.59
N GLN A 63 16.02 19.81 -7.11
CA GLN A 63 15.52 20.01 -8.48
C GLN A 63 14.77 21.33 -8.62
N CYS A 64 14.01 21.74 -7.60
CA CYS A 64 13.39 23.05 -7.52
C CYS A 64 14.46 24.14 -7.61
N PHE A 65 15.50 24.07 -6.77
CA PHE A 65 16.56 25.09 -6.74
C PHE A 65 17.29 25.18 -8.09
N LYS A 66 17.68 24.03 -8.67
CA LYS A 66 18.30 23.96 -10.01
C LYS A 66 17.42 24.58 -11.09
N LYS A 67 16.09 24.43 -11.02
CA LYS A 67 15.17 25.04 -11.99
C LYS A 67 15.03 26.54 -11.75
N CYS A 68 14.93 26.98 -10.49
CA CYS A 68 14.85 28.38 -10.12
C CYS A 68 16.10 29.14 -10.57
N TRP A 69 17.29 28.66 -10.19
CA TRP A 69 18.56 29.33 -10.46
C TRP A 69 18.88 29.51 -11.95
N ARG A 70 18.44 28.57 -12.80
CA ARG A 70 18.64 28.67 -14.25
C ARG A 70 17.76 29.74 -14.90
N ARG A 71 16.57 29.99 -14.34
CA ARG A 71 15.58 30.91 -14.90
C ARG A 71 15.85 32.35 -14.44
N LYS A 72 15.31 33.32 -15.17
CA LYS A 72 15.26 34.70 -14.69
C LYS A 72 14.11 34.80 -13.67
N PRO A 73 14.31 35.42 -12.50
CA PRO A 73 13.22 35.68 -11.57
C PRO A 73 12.07 36.40 -12.26
N ARG A 74 10.83 36.03 -11.92
CA ARG A 74 9.64 36.76 -12.38
C ARG A 74 9.60 38.17 -11.77
N ILE A 75 10.16 38.30 -10.57
CA ILE A 75 10.28 39.56 -9.84
C ILE A 75 11.45 40.35 -10.44
N SER A 76 11.14 41.48 -11.09
CA SER A 76 12.13 42.31 -11.79
C SER A 76 13.16 42.95 -10.85
N SER A 77 12.83 43.13 -9.57
CA SER A 77 13.73 43.68 -8.55
C SER A 77 14.80 42.70 -8.08
N ILE A 78 14.75 41.43 -8.49
CA ILE A 78 15.73 40.40 -8.13
C ILE A 78 16.66 40.15 -9.34
N PRO A 79 17.92 40.64 -9.32
CA PRO A 79 18.85 40.42 -10.41
C PRO A 79 19.23 38.95 -10.52
N LYS A 80 19.25 38.42 -11.74
CA LYS A 80 19.66 37.02 -11.99
C LYS A 80 21.10 36.80 -11.51
N GLY A 81 21.30 35.71 -10.77
CA GLY A 81 22.62 35.32 -10.28
C GLY A 81 23.09 36.08 -9.03
N SER A 82 22.28 36.99 -8.50
CA SER A 82 22.60 37.74 -7.28
C SER A 82 22.39 36.92 -6.01
N GLY A 83 22.89 37.41 -4.88
CA GLY A 83 22.57 36.89 -3.55
C GLY A 83 21.05 36.88 -3.28
N MET A 84 20.34 37.94 -3.68
CA MET A 84 18.87 37.99 -3.57
C MET A 84 18.18 36.92 -4.43
N HIS A 85 18.74 36.56 -5.59
CA HIS A 85 18.22 35.45 -6.40
C HIS A 85 18.46 34.10 -5.72
N HIS A 86 19.62 33.93 -5.10
CA HIS A 86 19.94 32.71 -4.37
C HIS A 86 18.99 32.54 -3.20
N GLU A 87 18.86 33.57 -2.36
CA GLU A 87 17.95 33.60 -1.22
C GLU A 87 16.51 33.34 -1.65
N TYR A 88 16.03 34.01 -2.71
CA TYR A 88 14.71 33.76 -3.28
C TYR A 88 14.51 32.29 -3.65
N CYS A 89 15.46 31.70 -4.39
CA CYS A 89 15.37 30.30 -4.79
C CYS A 89 15.43 29.33 -3.60
N THR A 90 16.30 29.60 -2.62
CA THR A 90 16.42 28.77 -1.40
C THR A 90 15.12 28.80 -0.61
N THR A 91 14.60 29.99 -0.29
CA THR A 91 13.40 30.14 0.54
C THR A 91 12.18 29.52 -0.14
N THR A 92 11.93 29.84 -1.41
CA THR A 92 10.80 29.26 -2.15
C THR A 92 10.88 27.74 -2.23
N CYS A 93 12.05 27.18 -2.54
CA CYS A 93 12.16 25.72 -2.66
C CYS A 93 12.12 25.00 -1.31
N LEU A 94 12.57 25.64 -0.23
CA LEU A 94 12.44 25.11 1.12
C LEU A 94 10.96 25.04 1.54
N GLU A 95 10.17 26.08 1.24
CA GLU A 95 8.71 26.07 1.50
C GLU A 95 8.02 24.91 0.77
N GLU A 96 8.35 24.68 -0.49
CA GLU A 96 7.82 23.55 -1.27
C GLU A 96 8.25 22.19 -0.69
N ARG A 97 9.48 22.07 -0.19
CA ARG A 97 9.91 20.85 0.52
C ARG A 97 9.08 20.62 1.79
N MET A 98 8.90 21.64 2.62
CA MET A 98 8.13 21.52 3.86
C MET A 98 6.68 21.11 3.58
N ARG A 99 6.09 21.65 2.51
CA ARG A 99 4.78 21.22 2.03
C ARG A 99 4.77 19.75 1.61
N CYS A 100 5.76 19.32 0.83
CA CYS A 100 5.91 17.92 0.42
C CYS A 100 6.00 16.98 1.63
N VAL A 101 6.83 17.31 2.63
CA VAL A 101 6.98 16.50 3.84
C VAL A 101 5.64 16.39 4.57
N LYS A 102 4.95 17.51 4.77
CA LYS A 102 3.64 17.53 5.44
C LYS A 102 2.59 16.70 4.70
N GLU A 103 2.55 16.78 3.37
CA GLU A 103 1.64 15.97 2.55
C GLU A 103 1.96 14.47 2.68
N GLN A 104 3.24 14.08 2.68
CA GLN A 104 3.64 12.69 2.89
C GLN A 104 3.32 12.19 4.31
N GLU A 105 3.60 12.98 5.35
CA GLU A 105 3.25 12.65 6.73
C GLU A 105 1.74 12.46 6.90
N GLU A 106 0.92 13.29 6.25
CA GLU A 106 -0.53 13.16 6.28
C GLU A 106 -1.00 11.89 5.55
N LEU A 107 -0.38 11.54 4.43
CA LEU A 107 -0.63 10.27 3.75
C LEU A 107 -0.25 9.08 4.64
N GLU A 108 0.93 9.08 5.25
CA GLU A 108 1.38 8.04 6.19
C GLU A 108 0.47 7.96 7.43
N ARG A 109 -0.01 9.09 7.94
CA ARG A 109 -0.98 9.15 9.04
C ARG A 109 -2.31 8.55 8.60
N GLN A 110 -2.79 8.85 7.41
CA GLN A 110 -4.01 8.24 6.87
C GLN A 110 -3.83 6.72 6.67
N GLU A 111 -2.69 6.28 6.15
CA GLU A 111 -2.37 4.86 5.99
C GLU A 111 -2.31 4.12 7.32
N SER A 112 -1.67 4.71 8.33
CA SER A 112 -1.59 4.12 9.68
C SER A 112 -2.92 4.12 10.42
N GLN A 113 -3.84 5.02 10.06
CA GLN A 113 -5.22 5.03 10.55
C GLN A 113 -6.17 4.10 9.79
N LYS A 114 -5.74 3.50 8.67
CA LYS A 114 -6.54 2.47 7.98
C LYS A 114 -6.77 1.32 8.95
N LYS A 115 -8.02 1.15 9.38
CA LYS A 115 -8.45 0.07 10.26
C LYS A 115 -8.15 -1.26 9.56
N LYS A 116 -7.56 -2.20 10.29
CA LYS A 116 -7.37 -3.58 9.84
C LYS A 116 -8.48 -4.45 10.42
N LEU A 117 -9.14 -5.23 9.56
CA LEU A 117 -10.15 -6.20 9.96
C LEU A 117 -9.69 -7.59 9.55
N ASP A 118 -9.65 -8.52 10.49
CA ASP A 118 -9.24 -9.90 10.27
C ASP A 118 -10.45 -10.83 10.26
N PHE A 119 -10.59 -11.65 9.21
CA PHE A 119 -11.66 -12.63 9.08
C PHE A 119 -11.12 -14.00 8.71
N PRO A 120 -11.74 -15.11 9.16
CA PRO A 120 -11.26 -16.45 8.86
C PRO A 120 -11.53 -16.92 7.41
N THR A 121 -12.47 -16.28 6.69
CA THR A 121 -12.79 -16.59 5.28
C THR A 121 -13.34 -15.34 4.58
N ILE A 122 -13.31 -15.33 3.24
CA ILE A 122 -13.87 -14.23 2.44
C ILE A 122 -15.38 -14.07 2.66
N ASN A 123 -16.11 -15.19 2.85
CA ASN A 123 -17.55 -15.16 3.11
C ASN A 123 -17.86 -14.54 4.49
N ALA A 124 -17.03 -14.83 5.50
CA ALA A 124 -17.15 -14.20 6.81
C ALA A 124 -16.91 -12.69 6.73
N ALA A 125 -15.91 -12.25 5.95
CA ALA A 125 -15.67 -10.84 5.70
C ALA A 125 -16.87 -10.18 5.00
N LEU A 126 -17.36 -10.76 3.90
CA LEU A 126 -18.49 -10.19 3.16
C LEU A 126 -19.78 -10.14 3.98
N GLY A 127 -20.04 -11.15 4.82
CA GLY A 127 -21.19 -11.16 5.73
C GLY A 127 -21.13 -9.99 6.71
N TRP A 128 -20.01 -9.87 7.43
CA TRP A 128 -19.80 -8.80 8.40
C TRP A 128 -19.84 -7.41 7.76
N LEU A 129 -19.16 -7.21 6.62
CA LEU A 129 -19.13 -5.92 5.91
C LEU A 129 -20.51 -5.47 5.41
N ARG A 130 -21.40 -6.41 5.07
CA ARG A 130 -22.77 -6.11 4.67
C ARG A 130 -23.66 -5.70 5.84
N GLU A 131 -23.41 -6.25 7.03
CA GLU A 131 -24.15 -5.95 8.26
C GLU A 131 -23.64 -4.65 8.91
N HIS A 132 -22.35 -4.35 8.78
CA HIS A 132 -21.67 -3.23 9.42
C HIS A 132 -21.25 -2.12 8.44
N LYS A 133 -22.01 -1.89 7.36
CA LYS A 133 -21.67 -0.94 6.28
C LYS A 133 -21.37 0.49 6.77
N THR A 134 -22.07 0.94 7.81
CA THR A 134 -21.90 2.29 8.38
C THR A 134 -20.71 2.39 9.33
N GLU A 135 -20.13 1.26 9.75
CA GLU A 135 -19.00 1.20 10.68
C GLU A 135 -17.65 1.09 9.96
N VAL A 136 -17.66 0.92 8.63
CA VAL A 136 -16.47 0.76 7.79
C VAL A 136 -16.17 2.04 7.02
N ALA A 137 -14.88 2.36 6.92
CA ALA A 137 -14.39 3.49 6.13
C ALA A 137 -13.77 3.00 4.81
N ILE A 138 -13.84 3.82 3.76
CA ILE A 138 -13.05 3.59 2.54
C ILE A 138 -11.57 3.53 2.92
N GLY A 139 -10.83 2.59 2.32
CA GLY A 139 -9.43 2.37 2.66
C GLY A 139 -9.19 1.42 3.82
N THR A 140 -10.23 0.95 4.53
CA THR A 140 -10.11 -0.14 5.53
C THR A 140 -9.50 -1.37 4.88
N VAL A 141 -8.46 -1.92 5.50
CA VAL A 141 -7.76 -3.12 5.03
C VAL A 141 -8.41 -4.35 5.65
N VAL A 142 -8.80 -5.30 4.80
CA VAL A 142 -9.43 -6.56 5.20
C VAL A 142 -8.46 -7.70 4.93
N ILE A 143 -8.07 -8.40 5.99
CA ILE A 143 -7.20 -9.56 5.95
C ILE A 143 -8.05 -10.81 6.11
N VAL A 144 -7.86 -11.78 5.22
CA VAL A 144 -8.59 -13.05 5.25
C VAL A 144 -7.62 -14.18 5.65
N GLY A 145 -7.78 -14.68 6.88
CA GLY A 145 -7.09 -15.84 7.43
C GLY A 145 -7.27 -17.07 6.53
N GLY A 146 -6.18 -17.80 6.29
CA GLY A 146 -6.09 -18.86 5.28
C GLY A 146 -5.45 -18.39 3.97
N MET A 147 -5.44 -17.09 3.70
CA MET A 147 -4.74 -16.46 2.56
C MET A 147 -3.86 -15.32 3.04
N ALA A 148 -2.73 -15.64 3.69
CA ALA A 148 -1.72 -14.63 4.08
C ALA A 148 -1.07 -13.91 2.87
N ALA A 149 -1.49 -14.20 1.64
CA ALA A 149 -0.84 -13.76 0.40
C ALA A 149 -1.50 -12.55 -0.29
N ALA A 150 -2.73 -12.13 0.09
CA ALA A 150 -3.39 -11.01 -0.59
C ALA A 150 -4.35 -10.25 0.34
N PRO A 151 -3.95 -9.11 0.89
CA PRO A 151 -4.87 -8.24 1.63
C PRO A 151 -5.86 -7.56 0.66
N TYR A 152 -7.06 -7.26 1.15
CA TYR A 152 -8.09 -6.53 0.40
C TYR A 152 -8.29 -5.13 1.00
N VAL A 153 -8.89 -4.24 0.22
CA VAL A 153 -9.28 -2.89 0.65
C VAL A 153 -10.73 -2.62 0.30
N ILE A 154 -11.44 -1.92 1.19
CA ILE A 154 -12.78 -1.41 0.90
C ILE A 154 -12.64 -0.18 0.01
N ALA A 155 -13.25 -0.22 -1.18
CA ALA A 155 -13.21 0.85 -2.17
C ALA A 155 -14.61 1.13 -2.74
N VAL A 156 -14.76 2.23 -3.45
CA VAL A 156 -15.98 2.56 -4.20
C VAL A 156 -15.68 2.51 -5.69
N VAL A 157 -16.47 1.73 -6.44
CA VAL A 157 -16.36 1.58 -7.89
C VAL A 157 -17.74 1.71 -8.50
N GLY A 158 -17.94 2.71 -9.37
CA GLY A 158 -19.23 2.93 -10.04
C GLY A 158 -20.40 3.19 -9.08
N GLY A 159 -20.14 3.77 -7.91
CA GLY A 159 -21.15 4.00 -6.86
C GLY A 159 -21.38 2.81 -5.92
N ALA A 160 -20.85 1.62 -6.27
CA ALA A 160 -20.92 0.42 -5.45
C ALA A 160 -19.75 0.35 -4.46
N LEU A 161 -20.03 -0.12 -3.24
CA LEU A 161 -19.00 -0.47 -2.26
C LEU A 161 -18.47 -1.87 -2.58
N VAL A 162 -17.15 -1.98 -2.77
CA VAL A 162 -16.48 -3.22 -3.16
C VAL A 162 -15.33 -3.55 -2.24
N LEU A 163 -15.03 -4.85 -2.14
CA LEU A 163 -13.81 -5.38 -1.57
C LEU A 163 -12.86 -5.70 -2.72
N ALA A 164 -11.82 -4.90 -2.89
CA ALA A 164 -10.84 -5.02 -3.98
C ALA A 164 -9.51 -5.58 -3.45
N PRO A 165 -8.81 -6.41 -4.22
CA PRO A 165 -7.46 -6.86 -3.85
C PRO A 165 -6.48 -5.68 -3.87
N LEU A 166 -5.54 -5.63 -2.92
CA LEU A 166 -4.42 -4.67 -2.89
C LEU A 166 -3.28 -5.07 -3.87
#